data_AF-Q7N336-F1
#
_entry.id   AF-Q7N336-F1
#
_cell.length_a   1.000
_cell.length_b   1.000
_cell.length_c   1.000
_cell.angle_alpha   90.00
_cell.angle_beta   90.00
_cell.angle_gamma   90.00
#
_symmetry.space_group_name_H-M   'P 1'
#
loop_
_entity.id
_entity.type
_entity.pdbx_description
1 polymer ?
#
loop_
_entity_poly.entity_id
_entity_poly.type
_entity_poly.pdbx_seq_one_letter_code
_entity_poly.pdbx_strand_id
1 'polypeptide(L)'
;MKSLMLPVVLAIFLVGCGEKDLTIDASSSKALKSSTQEIYRSLDKDDAAKFKQAVLNVGLAASIVTNNEEDKIKAINKMIGGKTAKQIIEMDEKK
;
A
#
# COMPACT_ATOMS: atom_id res chain seq x y z
N MET A 1 4.29 -23.40 -44.79
CA MET A 1 3.08 -23.04 -44.02
C MET A 1 3.26 -23.48 -42.58
N LYS A 2 3.49 -22.55 -41.65
CA LYS A 2 3.17 -22.74 -40.22
C LYS A 2 3.06 -21.38 -39.54
N SER A 3 1.80 -20.94 -39.45
CA SER A 3 1.19 -20.03 -38.47
C SER A 3 2.10 -19.04 -37.72
N LEU A 4 1.94 -17.78 -38.14
CA LEU A 4 1.94 -16.58 -37.32
C LEU A 4 1.20 -16.82 -35.98
N MET A 5 1.85 -16.62 -34.84
CA MET A 5 1.17 -16.38 -33.56
C MET A 5 1.97 -15.33 -32.78
N LEU A 6 1.50 -14.12 -32.95
CA LEU A 6 1.90 -12.86 -32.38
C LEU A 6 1.45 -12.82 -30.90
N PRO A 7 2.32 -12.64 -29.89
CA PRO A 7 1.87 -12.32 -28.55
C PRO A 7 1.55 -10.82 -28.46
N VAL A 8 0.42 -10.40 -29.01
CA VAL A 8 -0.26 -9.15 -28.63
C VAL A 8 -0.97 -9.40 -27.32
N VAL A 9 -0.26 -9.39 -26.19
CA VAL A 9 -0.86 -9.11 -24.87
C VAL A 9 0.23 -8.67 -23.89
N LEU A 10 0.84 -7.50 -24.08
CA LEU A 10 1.60 -6.86 -22.99
C LEU A 10 1.47 -5.33 -23.01
N ALA A 11 0.29 -4.83 -23.36
CA ALA A 11 0.01 -3.40 -23.42
C ALA A 11 -1.20 -2.96 -22.55
N ILE A 12 -1.63 -3.80 -21.59
CA ILE A 12 -2.73 -3.42 -20.66
C ILE A 12 -2.19 -2.73 -19.39
N PHE A 13 -0.87 -2.67 -19.17
CA PHE A 13 -0.31 -1.90 -18.05
C PHE A 13 -0.31 -0.37 -18.27
N LEU A 14 -0.89 0.13 -19.37
CA LEU A 14 -1.01 1.57 -19.63
C LEU A 14 -2.39 2.16 -19.28
N VAL A 15 -3.33 1.37 -18.74
CA VAL A 15 -4.61 1.91 -18.23
C VAL A 15 -4.47 2.21 -16.73
N GLY A 16 -3.73 3.27 -16.43
CA GLY A 16 -3.57 3.81 -15.08
C GLY A 16 -2.97 5.22 -15.04
N CYS A 17 -2.70 5.84 -16.19
CA CYS A 17 -2.37 7.27 -16.28
C CYS A 17 -3.64 8.10 -16.09
N GLY A 18 -4.09 8.25 -14.85
CA GLY A 18 -5.23 9.13 -14.51
C GLY A 18 -5.38 9.41 -13.02
N GLU A 19 -5.06 8.42 -12.18
CA GLU A 19 -5.01 8.55 -10.73
C GLU A 19 -3.65 8.02 -10.31
N LYS A 20 -2.80 8.86 -9.72
CA LYS A 20 -1.59 8.35 -9.09
C LYS A 20 -2.07 7.36 -8.02
N ASP A 21 -1.71 6.08 -8.15
CA ASP A 21 -1.99 5.08 -7.12
C ASP A 21 -1.65 5.70 -5.76
N LEU A 22 -2.66 5.89 -4.91
CA LEU A 22 -2.46 6.51 -3.62
C LEU A 22 -1.51 5.62 -2.81
N THR A 23 -0.40 6.21 -2.36
CA THR A 23 0.65 5.53 -1.62
C THR A 23 0.76 6.09 -0.21
N ILE A 24 1.23 5.26 0.71
CA ILE A 24 1.48 5.70 2.08
C ILE A 24 2.62 6.72 2.09
N ASP A 25 2.32 7.92 2.56
CA ASP A 25 3.31 8.95 2.87
C ASP A 25 3.62 8.91 4.36
N ALA A 26 4.71 8.24 4.75
CA ALA A 26 5.17 8.20 6.13
C ALA A 26 6.34 9.16 6.41
N SER A 27 6.43 10.28 5.67
CA SER A 27 7.42 11.34 5.91
C SER A 27 7.22 12.06 7.26
N SER A 28 6.00 12.04 7.79
CA SER A 28 5.63 12.57 9.11
C SER A 28 4.38 11.88 9.64
N SER A 29 4.10 12.03 10.94
CA SER A 29 2.85 11.53 11.56
C SER A 29 1.60 12.09 10.87
N LYS A 30 1.61 13.38 10.52
CA LYS A 30 0.50 14.04 9.81
C LYS A 30 0.32 13.48 8.40
N ALA A 31 1.41 13.31 7.65
CA ALA A 31 1.37 12.76 6.30
C ALA A 31 0.89 11.30 6.29
N LEU A 32 1.33 10.51 7.28
CA LEU A 32 0.93 9.10 7.41
C LEU A 32 -0.56 9.00 7.65
N LYS A 33 -1.09 9.79 8.59
CA LYS A 33 -2.51 9.83 8.88
C LYS A 33 -3.32 10.27 7.65
N SER A 34 -2.88 11.32 6.97
CA SER A 34 -3.58 11.88 5.81
C SER A 34 -3.65 10.86 4.67
N SER A 35 -2.50 10.33 4.25
CA SER A 35 -2.40 9.36 3.16
C SER A 35 -3.17 8.07 3.48
N THR A 36 -3.07 7.56 4.71
CA THR A 36 -3.84 6.37 5.14
C THR A 36 -5.35 6.63 5.05
N GLN A 37 -5.83 7.80 5.48
CA GLN A 37 -7.26 8.14 5.40
C GLN A 37 -7.73 8.35 3.97
N GLU A 38 -6.90 8.94 3.12
CA GLU A 38 -7.20 9.15 1.70
C GLU A 38 -7.34 7.81 0.98
N ILE A 39 -6.37 6.90 1.17
CA ILE A 39 -6.42 5.54 0.65
C ILE A 39 -7.67 4.81 1.18
N TYR A 40 -7.92 4.84 2.50
CA TYR A 40 -9.06 4.14 3.08
C TYR A 40 -10.40 4.59 2.46
N ARG A 41 -10.54 5.88 2.16
CA ARG A 41 -11.76 6.45 1.56
C ARG A 41 -11.90 6.14 0.07
N SER A 42 -10.82 5.82 -0.63
CA SER A 42 -10.86 5.46 -2.04
C SER A 42 -11.16 3.98 -2.29
N LEU A 43 -11.10 3.14 -1.25
CA LEU A 43 -11.35 1.70 -1.34
C LEU A 43 -12.83 1.36 -1.18
N ASP A 44 -13.27 0.25 -1.77
CA ASP A 44 -14.55 -0.36 -1.43
C ASP A 44 -14.53 -0.94 -0.01
N LYS A 45 -15.68 -1.39 0.49
CA LYS A 45 -15.84 -1.82 1.89
C LYS A 45 -14.92 -2.99 2.27
N ASP A 46 -14.73 -3.94 1.37
CA ASP A 46 -13.97 -5.16 1.67
C ASP A 46 -12.47 -4.85 1.66
N ASP A 47 -11.99 -4.14 0.63
CA ASP A 47 -10.59 -3.72 0.56
C ASP A 47 -10.24 -2.70 1.65
N ALA A 48 -11.15 -1.79 2.00
CA ALA A 48 -10.96 -0.86 3.11
C ALA A 48 -10.78 -1.58 4.46
N ALA A 49 -11.55 -2.64 4.71
CA ALA A 49 -11.43 -3.45 5.91
C ALA A 49 -10.09 -4.19 5.98
N LYS A 50 -9.68 -4.82 4.88
CA LYS A 50 -8.37 -5.50 4.77
C LYS A 50 -7.21 -4.53 4.91
N PHE A 51 -7.26 -3.41 4.21
CA PHE A 51 -6.25 -2.36 4.30
C PHE A 51 -6.12 -1.82 5.72
N LYS A 52 -7.24 -1.54 6.39
CA LYS A 52 -7.25 -1.10 7.79
C LYS A 52 -6.56 -2.13 8.70
N GLN A 53 -6.88 -3.41 8.55
CA GLN A 53 -6.25 -4.47 9.33
C GLN A 53 -4.75 -4.53 9.09
N ALA A 54 -4.33 -4.50 7.83
CA ALA A 54 -2.92 -4.56 7.45
C ALA A 54 -2.11 -3.37 8.00
N VAL A 55 -2.64 -2.14 7.91
CA VAL A 55 -2.00 -0.95 8.48
C VAL A 55 -1.92 -1.02 10.01
N LEU A 56 -2.96 -1.54 10.69
CA LEU A 56 -2.93 -1.76 12.14
C LEU A 56 -1.83 -2.77 12.52
N ASN A 57 -1.72 -3.88 11.79
CA ASN A 57 -0.68 -4.89 12.03
C ASN A 57 0.73 -4.29 11.87
N VAL A 58 0.93 -3.40 10.89
CA VAL A 58 2.20 -2.67 10.72
C VAL A 58 2.47 -1.74 11.91
N GLY A 59 1.46 -1.00 12.39
CA GLY A 59 1.59 -0.14 13.58
C GLY A 59 1.92 -0.91 14.86
N LEU A 60 1.34 -2.10 15.03
CA LEU A 60 1.67 -3.01 16.12
C LEU A 60 3.11 -3.53 16.00
N ALA A 61 3.52 -3.96 14.82
CA ALA A 61 4.90 -4.39 14.57
C ALA A 61 5.91 -3.26 14.84
N ALA A 62 5.61 -2.03 14.44
CA ALA A 62 6.44 -0.86 14.76
C ALA A 62 6.58 -0.63 16.27
N SER A 63 5.49 -0.86 17.02
CA SER A 63 5.47 -0.67 18.48
C SER A 63 6.27 -1.75 19.23
N ILE A 64 6.45 -2.93 18.64
CA ILE A 64 7.35 -3.96 19.19
C ILE A 64 8.82 -3.53 19.03
N VAL A 65 9.16 -2.83 17.95
CA VAL A 65 10.53 -2.40 17.66
C VAL A 65 10.94 -1.20 18.55
N THR A 66 10.01 -0.28 18.83
CA THR A 66 10.32 0.93 19.59
C THR A 66 9.10 1.52 20.29
N ASN A 67 9.33 2.16 21.44
CA ASN A 67 8.33 2.96 22.15
C ASN A 67 8.38 4.46 21.81
N ASN A 68 9.43 4.93 21.11
CA ASN A 68 9.57 6.32 20.68
C ASN A 68 8.71 6.60 19.43
N GLU A 69 7.94 7.69 19.45
CA GLU A 69 7.00 8.02 18.37
C GLU A 69 7.67 8.35 17.03
N GLU A 70 8.77 9.09 17.02
CA GLU A 70 9.49 9.41 15.79
C GLU A 70 10.08 8.16 15.15
N ASP A 71 10.65 7.28 15.96
CA ASP A 71 11.20 6.02 15.48
C ASP A 71 10.11 5.05 15.03
N LYS A 72 8.90 5.12 15.60
CA LYS A 72 7.74 4.38 15.09
C LYS A 72 7.38 4.82 13.67
N ILE A 73 7.35 6.12 13.39
CA ILE A 73 7.08 6.63 12.04
C ILE A 73 8.17 6.16 11.07
N LYS A 74 9.45 6.21 11.46
CA LYS A 74 10.55 5.66 10.63
C LYS A 74 10.39 4.15 10.39
N ALA A 75 9.99 3.38 11.40
CA ALA A 75 9.75 1.95 11.27
C ALA A 75 8.58 1.66 10.30
N ILE A 76 7.47 2.39 10.44
CA ILE A 76 6.32 2.30 9.52
C ILE A 76 6.75 2.66 8.09
N ASN A 77 7.52 3.74 7.92
CA ASN A 77 8.02 4.15 6.60
C ASN A 77 8.89 3.05 5.95
N LYS A 78 9.76 2.39 6.74
CA LYS A 78 10.55 1.25 6.24
C LYS A 78 9.69 0.05 5.83
N MET A 79 8.57 -0.18 6.53
CA MET A 79 7.68 -1.30 6.26
C MET A 79 6.76 -1.06 5.07
N ILE A 80 6.13 0.12 4.98
CA ILE A 80 5.05 0.38 4.01
C ILE A 80 5.11 1.75 3.32
N GLY A 81 6.11 2.59 3.59
CA GLY A 81 6.27 3.87 2.89
C GLY A 81 6.34 3.69 1.38
N GLY A 82 5.58 4.50 0.65
CA GLY A 82 5.49 4.43 -0.82
C GLY A 82 4.73 3.22 -1.36
N LYS A 83 4.14 2.37 -0.50
CA LYS A 83 3.32 1.24 -0.94
C LYS A 83 1.86 1.64 -1.14
N THR A 84 1.21 0.96 -2.07
CA THR A 84 -0.23 1.08 -2.33
C THR A 84 -1.05 0.21 -1.38
N ALA A 85 -2.36 0.44 -1.31
CA ALA A 85 -3.28 -0.40 -0.52
C ALA A 85 -3.14 -1.89 -0.85
N LYS A 86 -3.16 -2.23 -2.15
CA LYS A 86 -3.05 -3.61 -2.63
C LYS A 86 -1.76 -4.28 -2.17
N GLN A 87 -0.62 -3.59 -2.27
CA GLN A 87 0.66 -4.12 -1.82
C GLN A 87 0.66 -4.36 -0.30
N ILE A 88 0.05 -3.47 0.47
CA ILE A 88 -0.02 -3.57 1.94
C ILE A 88 -0.92 -4.75 2.36
N ILE A 89 -2.07 -4.92 1.71
CA ILE A 89 -2.97 -6.06 1.92
C ILE A 89 -2.26 -7.38 1.58
N GLU A 90 -1.64 -7.47 0.40
CA GLU A 90 -0.92 -8.68 -0.03
C GLU A 90 0.24 -9.03 0.93
N MET A 91 0.91 -8.02 1.49
CA MET A 91 1.96 -8.23 2.49
C MET A 91 1.42 -8.76 3.81
N ASP A 92 0.18 -8.46 4.17
CA ASP A 92 -0.46 -8.94 5.40
C ASP A 92 -1.03 -10.36 5.22
N GLU A 93 -1.65 -10.64 4.07
CA GLU A 93 -2.21 -11.95 3.73
C GLU A 93 -1.13 -13.05 3.53
N LYS A 94 0.12 -12.67 3.25
CA LYS A 94 1.26 -13.59 3.04
C LYS A 94 2.07 -13.89 4.31
N LYS A 95 1.68 -13.35 5.47
CA LYS A 95 2.39 -13.55 6.75
C LYS A 95 2.16 -14.92 7.35
#